data_AF-A0AA39SRM9-F1
#
_entry.id   AF-A0AA39SRM9-F1
#
_cell.length_a   1.000
_cell.length_b   1.000
_cell.length_c   1.000
_cell.angle_alpha   90.00
_cell.angle_beta   90.00
_cell.angle_gamma   90.00
#
_symmetry.space_group_name_H-M   'P 1'
#
loop_
_entity.id
_entity.type
_entity.pdbx_description
1 polymer ?
#
loop_
_entity_poly.entity_id
_entity_poly.type
_entity_poly.pdbx_seq_one_letter_code
_entity_poly.pdbx_strand_id
1 'polypeptide(L)'
;MAKPKLPPSVLCLLLFFVAFFAKCHSQEKKGNEGPFPGWISNYSPWSLTVAASSIDRKFVSQLVLGNGQIFTGVAINNFELIGTPLPLIWGGNAANYSAYSIPLRSRFCDPGVLNSHKVKGKIILCEGIGDGSEIIRAGGVGVVMTGLHFEDYAFSFPLPVTLISKQDIAKLLEYF
;
A
#
# COMPACT_ATOMS: atom_id res chain seq x y z
N MET A 1 -29.65 36.37 -33.75
CA MET A 1 -29.09 35.01 -33.78
C MET A 1 -27.82 34.98 -32.94
N ALA A 2 -27.88 34.37 -31.76
CA ALA A 2 -26.75 34.18 -30.87
C ALA A 2 -26.75 32.71 -30.42
N LYS A 3 -25.61 32.02 -30.59
CA LYS A 3 -25.42 30.62 -30.16
C LYS A 3 -25.37 30.55 -28.62
N PRO A 4 -26.05 29.60 -27.97
CA PRO A 4 -25.89 29.42 -26.53
C PRO A 4 -24.55 28.75 -26.20
N LYS A 5 -23.80 29.36 -25.27
CA LYS A 5 -22.62 28.77 -24.61
C LYS A 5 -23.09 27.72 -23.61
N LEU A 6 -22.57 26.49 -23.70
CA LEU A 6 -22.70 25.49 -22.63
C LEU A 6 -21.63 25.76 -21.55
N PRO A 7 -21.97 25.67 -20.24
CA PRO A 7 -21.00 25.78 -19.15
C PRO A 7 -20.19 24.48 -18.97
N PRO A 8 -18.91 24.57 -18.52
CA PRO A 8 -18.03 23.42 -18.37
C PRO A 8 -18.17 22.83 -16.96
N SER A 9 -19.25 22.11 -16.67
CA SER A 9 -19.38 21.40 -15.38
C SER A 9 -20.52 20.40 -15.36
N VAL A 10 -20.66 19.59 -16.41
CA VAL A 10 -21.46 18.35 -16.36
C VAL A 10 -20.80 17.32 -17.27
N LEU A 11 -19.72 16.70 -16.80
CA LEU A 11 -19.19 15.47 -17.41
C LEU A 11 -18.83 14.46 -16.31
N CYS A 12 -19.79 14.24 -15.42
CA CYS A 12 -19.82 13.12 -14.49
C CYS A 12 -21.19 12.49 -14.66
N LEU A 13 -21.33 11.61 -15.66
CA LEU A 13 -22.46 10.72 -15.99
C LEU A 13 -22.47 10.56 -17.51
N LEU A 14 -21.80 9.51 -17.99
CA LEU A 14 -21.83 8.85 -19.31
C LEU A 14 -20.50 8.09 -19.39
N LEU A 15 -20.37 6.77 -19.24
CA LEU A 15 -21.24 5.67 -19.67
C LEU A 15 -20.96 4.42 -18.80
N PHE A 16 -21.99 3.92 -18.11
CA PHE A 16 -22.19 2.48 -17.97
C PHE A 16 -23.01 2.02 -19.20
N PHE A 17 -22.88 0.74 -19.59
CA PHE A 17 -23.33 0.06 -20.84
C PHE A 17 -22.31 0.21 -21.99
N VAL A 18 -21.65 -0.84 -22.50
CA VAL A 18 -22.19 -2.11 -23.05
C VAL A 18 -21.22 -3.30 -22.82
N ALA A 19 -21.79 -4.48 -22.58
CA ALA A 19 -21.12 -5.78 -22.41
C ALA A 19 -20.87 -6.55 -23.73
N PHE A 20 -20.11 -7.66 -23.62
CA PHE A 20 -19.74 -8.74 -24.60
C PHE A 20 -18.38 -8.57 -25.30
N PHE A 21 -17.42 -9.52 -25.31
CA PHE A 21 -17.40 -10.96 -25.00
C PHE A 21 -16.32 -11.30 -23.94
N ALA A 22 -16.65 -12.17 -22.99
CA ALA A 22 -15.65 -12.88 -22.19
C ALA A 22 -14.99 -13.96 -23.06
N LYS A 23 -13.69 -13.84 -23.32
CA LYS A 23 -12.87 -14.96 -23.79
C LYS A 23 -12.11 -15.50 -22.59
N CYS A 24 -12.55 -16.65 -22.07
CA CYS A 24 -11.87 -17.38 -21.00
C CYS A 24 -10.56 -18.00 -21.55
N HIS A 25 -9.51 -17.20 -21.72
CA HIS A 25 -8.14 -17.74 -21.78
C HIS A 25 -7.10 -16.66 -21.48
N SER A 26 -6.12 -17.04 -20.66
CA SER A 26 -4.93 -16.28 -20.24
C SER A 26 -5.19 -15.10 -19.30
N GLN A 27 -4.83 -15.30 -18.03
CA GLN A 27 -4.57 -14.23 -17.05
C GLN A 27 -3.32 -13.47 -17.51
N GLU A 28 -3.44 -12.57 -18.48
CA GLU A 28 -2.36 -11.66 -18.80
C GLU A 28 -2.26 -10.63 -17.70
N LYS A 29 -1.21 -10.72 -16.88
CA LYS A 29 -0.82 -9.71 -15.88
C LYS A 29 -0.50 -8.33 -16.50
N LYS A 30 -0.81 -8.12 -17.79
CA LYS A 30 -0.27 -7.06 -18.63
C LYS A 30 -1.11 -5.79 -18.81
N GLY A 31 -1.96 -5.48 -17.83
CA GLY A 31 -2.86 -4.32 -17.87
C GLY A 31 -2.45 -3.14 -16.98
N ASN A 32 -1.51 -3.36 -16.06
CA ASN A 32 -1.17 -2.42 -15.00
C ASN A 32 0.32 -2.02 -15.02
N GLU A 33 1.01 -2.17 -16.16
CA GLU A 33 2.45 -1.85 -16.28
C GLU A 33 2.73 -0.44 -16.82
N GLY A 34 1.76 0.46 -16.72
CA GLY A 34 2.04 1.89 -16.80
C GLY A 34 3.11 2.32 -15.78
N PRO A 35 3.63 3.56 -15.86
CA PRO A 35 3.06 4.69 -16.59
C PRO A 35 3.74 5.00 -17.93
N PHE A 36 4.73 4.20 -18.32
CA PHE A 36 5.52 4.49 -19.52
C PHE A 36 4.69 4.29 -20.81
N PRO A 37 4.98 5.05 -21.89
CA PRO A 37 4.29 4.86 -23.17
C PRO A 37 4.55 3.47 -23.76
N GLY A 38 3.53 2.86 -24.39
CA GLY A 38 3.63 1.58 -25.09
C GLY A 38 3.39 0.33 -24.22
N TRP A 39 2.98 0.49 -22.97
CA TRP A 39 2.73 -0.61 -22.02
C TRP A 39 1.25 -1.01 -21.97
N ILE A 40 0.70 -1.33 -23.15
CA ILE A 40 -0.67 -1.84 -23.33
C ILE A 40 -0.60 -3.21 -24.00
N SER A 41 -1.30 -4.20 -23.46
CA SER A 41 -1.32 -5.58 -23.99
C SER A 41 -2.57 -5.90 -24.81
N ASN A 42 -3.68 -5.20 -24.60
CA ASN A 42 -4.92 -5.40 -25.34
C ASN A 42 -5.00 -4.43 -26.53
N TYR A 43 -4.31 -4.76 -27.62
CA TYR A 43 -4.23 -3.98 -28.87
C TYR A 43 -5.12 -4.52 -30.00
N SER A 44 -6.04 -5.45 -29.69
CA SER A 44 -6.96 -5.98 -30.69
C SER A 44 -7.93 -4.89 -31.17
N PRO A 45 -8.07 -4.63 -32.48
CA PRO A 45 -8.94 -3.56 -33.00
C PRO A 45 -10.43 -3.71 -32.65
N TRP A 46 -10.87 -4.94 -32.37
CA TRP A 46 -12.23 -5.27 -31.96
C TRP A 46 -12.45 -5.30 -30.44
N SER A 47 -11.41 -5.01 -29.66
CA SER A 47 -11.48 -4.95 -28.19
C SER A 47 -11.63 -3.51 -27.72
N LEU A 48 -12.47 -3.29 -26.72
CA LEU A 48 -12.48 -2.05 -25.95
C LEU A 48 -11.42 -2.16 -24.83
N THR A 49 -10.41 -1.30 -24.88
CA THR A 49 -9.43 -1.17 -23.79
C THR A 49 -9.79 0.00 -22.91
N VAL A 50 -9.98 -0.27 -21.61
CA VAL A 50 -10.41 0.70 -20.60
C VAL A 50 -9.23 0.98 -19.66
N ALA A 51 -8.90 2.25 -19.47
CA ALA A 51 -7.91 2.69 -18.49
C ALA A 51 -8.55 2.86 -17.10
N ALA A 52 -7.78 2.63 -16.04
CA ALA A 52 -8.22 2.90 -14.67
C ALA A 52 -7.95 4.37 -14.29
N SER A 53 -8.90 4.99 -13.59
CA SER A 53 -8.73 6.29 -12.95
C SER A 53 -9.16 6.21 -11.48
N SER A 54 -8.67 7.14 -10.66
CA SER A 54 -9.16 7.30 -9.28
C SER A 54 -10.56 7.92 -9.24
N ILE A 55 -11.18 7.85 -8.06
CA ILE A 55 -12.42 8.54 -7.71
C ILE A 55 -12.16 9.57 -6.60
N ASP A 56 -13.15 10.36 -6.23
CA ASP A 56 -13.08 11.37 -5.17
C ASP A 56 -12.91 10.80 -3.74
N ARG A 57 -13.00 9.48 -3.57
CA ARG A 57 -12.82 8.77 -2.29
C ARG A 57 -11.44 8.12 -2.19
N LYS A 58 -10.82 8.27 -1.01
CA LYS A 58 -9.51 7.69 -0.65
C LYS A 58 -9.59 6.89 0.65
N PHE A 59 -8.97 5.73 0.67
CA PHE A 59 -8.77 4.96 1.90
C PHE A 59 -7.57 5.51 2.67
N VAL A 60 -7.78 5.76 3.95
CA VAL A 60 -6.76 6.38 4.82
C VAL A 60 -6.58 5.52 6.05
N SER A 61 -5.33 5.36 6.45
CA SER A 61 -4.91 4.68 7.68
C SER A 61 -4.03 5.64 8.47
N GLN A 62 -4.18 5.70 9.79
CA GLN A 62 -3.43 6.62 10.63
C GLN A 62 -2.53 5.84 11.60
N LEU A 63 -1.29 6.30 11.74
CA LEU A 63 -0.37 5.87 12.78
C LEU A 63 -0.26 7.01 13.80
N VAL A 64 -0.74 6.76 15.02
CA VAL A 64 -0.62 7.69 16.14
C VAL A 64 0.49 7.17 17.05
N LEU A 65 1.55 7.97 17.21
CA LEU A 65 2.67 7.63 18.08
C LEU A 65 2.41 8.07 19.52
N GLY A 66 3.13 7.46 20.47
CA GLY A 66 3.03 7.79 21.89
C GLY A 66 3.46 9.22 22.24
N ASN A 67 4.23 9.89 21.36
CA ASN A 67 4.63 11.30 21.50
C ASN A 67 3.60 12.29 20.92
N GLY A 68 2.45 11.80 20.43
CA GLY A 68 1.39 12.63 19.83
C GLY A 68 1.58 12.96 18.35
N GLN A 69 2.66 12.53 17.71
CA GLN A 69 2.80 12.66 16.26
C GLN A 69 1.84 11.72 15.52
N ILE A 70 1.26 12.23 14.43
CA ILE A 70 0.30 11.49 13.61
C ILE A 70 0.83 11.42 12.18
N PHE A 71 0.95 10.20 11.67
CA PHE A 71 1.31 9.93 10.28
C PHE A 71 0.10 9.39 9.54
N THR A 72 -0.20 10.01 8.40
CA THR A 72 -1.31 9.61 7.54
C THR A 72 -0.76 8.75 6.41
N GLY A 73 -1.26 7.52 6.33
CA GLY A 73 -0.90 6.55 5.31
C GLY A 73 -2.12 6.01 4.57
N VAL A 74 -1.88 5.02 3.70
CA VAL A 74 -2.90 4.43 2.82
C VAL A 74 -2.91 2.91 3.00
N ALA A 75 -4.02 2.37 3.46
CA ALA A 75 -4.29 0.94 3.53
C ALA A 75 -5.78 0.73 3.79
N ILE A 76 -6.30 -0.42 3.37
CA ILE A 76 -7.62 -0.89 3.77
C ILE A 76 -7.43 -1.72 5.04
N ASN A 77 -7.74 -1.11 6.18
CA ASN A 77 -7.73 -1.80 7.47
C ASN A 77 -9.16 -2.16 7.88
N ASN A 78 -9.40 -3.45 8.10
CA ASN A 78 -10.62 -3.99 8.71
C ASN A 78 -10.39 -4.46 10.15
N PHE A 79 -9.26 -4.07 10.75
CA PHE A 79 -8.86 -4.43 12.10
C PHE A 79 -9.19 -3.31 13.09
N GLU A 80 -9.82 -3.66 14.20
CA GLU A 80 -10.05 -2.74 15.31
C GLU A 80 -8.88 -2.83 16.31
N LEU A 81 -8.04 -1.78 16.34
CA LEU A 81 -6.97 -1.62 17.32
C LEU A 81 -7.34 -0.60 18.42
N ILE A 82 -8.64 -0.40 18.65
CA ILE A 82 -9.16 0.73 19.42
C ILE A 82 -8.63 0.68 20.86
N GLY A 83 -7.80 1.68 21.21
CA GLY A 83 -7.40 1.96 22.60
C GLY A 83 -6.25 1.13 23.17
N THR A 84 -5.65 0.21 22.42
CA THR A 84 -4.47 -0.54 22.89
C THR A 84 -3.19 0.05 22.31
N PRO A 85 -2.41 0.83 23.08
CA PRO A 85 -1.09 1.27 22.64
C PRO A 85 -0.18 0.05 22.52
N LEU A 86 0.27 -0.23 21.30
CA LEU A 86 1.20 -1.32 21.01
C LEU A 86 2.61 -0.76 20.83
N PRO A 87 3.65 -1.45 21.31
CA PRO A 87 5.02 -1.02 21.08
C PRO A 87 5.34 -1.02 19.59
N LEU A 88 6.02 0.03 19.13
CA LEU A 88 6.55 0.14 17.78
C LEU A 88 8.05 -0.18 17.80
N ILE A 89 8.55 -0.92 16.80
CA ILE A 89 9.98 -1.21 16.63
C ILE A 89 10.40 -1.05 15.17
N TRP A 90 11.56 -0.43 14.92
CA TRP A 90 12.15 -0.41 13.58
C TRP A 90 12.81 -1.75 13.24
N GLY A 91 12.56 -2.28 12.04
CA GLY A 91 13.06 -3.58 11.59
C GLY A 91 14.59 -3.73 11.69
N GLY A 92 15.34 -2.63 11.49
CA GLY A 92 16.79 -2.62 11.67
C GLY A 92 17.24 -2.94 13.11
N ASN A 93 16.48 -2.53 14.12
CA ASN A 93 16.75 -2.83 15.54
C ASN A 93 16.34 -4.26 15.94
N ALA A 94 15.58 -4.94 15.08
CA ALA A 94 15.07 -6.29 15.26
C ALA A 94 15.87 -7.35 14.48
N ALA A 95 17.11 -7.06 14.07
CA ALA A 95 17.92 -7.99 13.28
C ALA A 95 18.12 -9.36 13.95
N ASN A 96 17.95 -10.42 13.16
CA ASN A 96 18.23 -11.81 13.54
C ASN A 96 19.69 -12.18 13.29
N TYR A 97 20.56 -11.82 14.24
CA TYR A 97 21.98 -12.14 14.16
C TYR A 97 22.27 -13.66 14.14
N SER A 98 21.41 -14.47 14.77
CA SER A 98 21.53 -15.95 14.74
C SER A 98 21.31 -16.53 13.34
N ALA A 99 20.61 -15.81 12.47
CA ALA A 99 20.43 -16.15 11.05
C ALA A 99 21.39 -15.38 10.14
N TYR A 100 22.49 -14.85 10.68
CA TYR A 100 23.48 -14.03 9.95
C TYR A 100 22.88 -12.80 9.26
N SER A 101 21.79 -12.26 9.82
CA SER A 101 21.20 -11.01 9.36
C SER A 101 21.86 -9.80 10.01
N ILE A 102 21.76 -8.65 9.33
CA ILE A 102 22.27 -7.36 9.78
C ILE A 102 21.15 -6.30 9.75
N PRO A 103 21.29 -5.18 10.49
CA PRO A 103 20.30 -4.10 10.49
C PRO A 103 19.96 -3.56 9.10
N LEU A 104 20.96 -3.42 8.22
CA LEU A 104 20.80 -2.91 6.84
C LEU A 104 19.87 -3.76 5.97
N ARG A 105 19.77 -5.06 6.27
CA ARG A 105 18.83 -5.97 5.62
C ARG A 105 17.51 -6.04 6.39
N SER A 106 17.59 -6.05 7.72
CA SER A 106 16.43 -6.22 8.59
C SER A 106 15.45 -5.06 8.55
N ARG A 107 15.92 -3.86 8.18
CA ARG A 107 15.06 -2.70 7.91
C ARG A 107 14.00 -2.97 6.83
N PHE A 108 14.25 -3.87 5.88
CA PHE A 108 13.28 -4.23 4.84
C PHE A 108 12.29 -5.31 5.27
N CYS A 109 12.49 -5.93 6.44
CA CYS A 109 11.65 -7.01 6.95
C CYS A 109 11.55 -8.23 6.01
N ASP A 110 12.63 -8.53 5.29
CA ASP A 110 12.74 -9.70 4.43
C ASP A 110 12.48 -11.02 5.18
N PRO A 111 12.05 -12.09 4.51
CA PRO A 111 11.86 -13.39 5.15
C PRO A 111 13.08 -13.89 5.94
N GLY A 112 12.88 -14.24 7.22
CA GLY A 112 13.90 -14.82 8.10
C GLY A 112 14.90 -13.84 8.72
N VAL A 113 14.83 -12.54 8.40
CA VAL A 113 15.82 -11.55 8.87
C VAL A 113 15.48 -10.94 10.23
N LEU A 114 14.23 -11.10 10.69
CA LEU A 114 13.74 -10.53 11.94
C LEU A 114 13.86 -11.52 13.09
N ASN A 115 14.26 -11.03 14.26
CA ASN A 115 14.32 -11.81 15.49
C ASN A 115 12.93 -11.86 16.13
N SER A 116 12.32 -13.05 16.15
CA SER A 116 10.97 -13.28 16.69
C SER A 116 10.81 -12.78 18.13
N HIS A 117 11.82 -12.93 18.99
CA HIS A 117 11.78 -12.46 20.38
C HIS A 117 11.69 -10.94 20.50
N LYS A 118 12.24 -10.20 19.53
CA LYS A 118 12.19 -8.73 19.52
C LYS A 118 10.89 -8.18 18.94
N VAL A 119 10.27 -8.90 18.00
CA VAL A 119 9.10 -8.41 17.25
C VAL A 119 7.76 -8.94 17.76
N LYS A 120 7.76 -10.03 18.55
CA LYS A 120 6.53 -10.65 19.06
C LYS A 120 5.67 -9.64 19.83
N GLY A 121 4.41 -9.50 19.42
CA GLY A 121 3.45 -8.60 20.06
C GLY A 121 3.65 -7.11 19.76
N LYS A 122 4.49 -6.76 18.77
CA LYS A 122 4.80 -5.38 18.40
C LYS A 122 4.28 -5.02 17.02
N ILE A 123 4.21 -3.72 16.75
CA ILE A 123 4.08 -3.16 15.41
C ILE A 123 5.50 -2.93 14.88
N ILE A 124 5.77 -3.35 13.65
CA ILE A 124 7.11 -3.26 13.04
C ILE A 124 7.10 -2.16 11.98
N LEU A 125 8.11 -1.29 11.95
CA LEU A 125 8.37 -0.39 10.84
C LEU A 125 9.34 -1.04 9.85
N CYS A 126 8.93 -1.13 8.58
CA CYS A 126 9.68 -1.69 7.47
C CYS A 126 9.91 -0.63 6.37
N GLU A 127 11.15 -0.50 5.90
CA GLU A 127 11.56 0.38 4.80
C GLU A 127 11.27 -0.21 3.41
N GLY A 128 10.40 -1.21 3.34
CA GLY A 128 9.99 -1.88 2.11
C GLY A 128 8.59 -2.44 2.24
N ILE A 129 8.01 -2.81 1.11
CA ILE A 129 6.67 -3.37 1.05
C ILE A 129 6.76 -4.88 0.87
N GLY A 130 6.04 -5.58 1.74
CA GLY A 130 5.80 -7.01 1.65
C GLY A 130 4.32 -7.31 1.76
N ASP A 131 3.99 -8.59 1.72
CA ASP A 131 2.62 -9.09 1.92
C ASP A 131 2.22 -9.17 3.42
N GLY A 132 3.16 -8.89 4.33
CA GLY A 132 2.96 -8.96 5.77
C GLY A 132 3.09 -10.37 6.37
N SER A 133 3.32 -11.40 5.54
CA SER A 133 3.41 -12.81 5.98
C SER A 133 4.55 -13.04 6.96
N GLU A 134 5.72 -12.46 6.70
CA GLU A 134 6.89 -12.59 7.58
C GLU A 134 6.66 -11.94 8.95
N ILE A 135 5.93 -10.82 8.99
CA ILE A 135 5.60 -10.15 10.25
C ILE A 135 4.71 -11.04 11.11
N ILE A 136 3.67 -11.64 10.51
CA ILE A 136 2.79 -12.60 11.19
C ILE A 136 3.60 -13.80 11.69
N ARG A 137 4.46 -14.37 10.83
CA ARG A 137 5.30 -15.52 11.16
C ARG A 137 6.26 -15.23 12.32
N ALA A 138 6.84 -14.02 12.36
CA ALA A 138 7.72 -13.61 13.43
C ALA A 138 6.96 -13.23 14.73
N GLY A 139 5.62 -13.18 14.68
CA GLY A 139 4.73 -12.90 15.82
C GLY A 139 4.38 -11.42 16.00
N GLY A 140 4.66 -10.58 15.02
CA GLY A 140 4.23 -9.18 14.99
C GLY A 140 2.71 -9.06 14.85
N VAL A 141 2.15 -7.97 15.38
CA VAL A 141 0.69 -7.71 15.41
C VAL A 141 0.25 -6.62 14.44
N GLY A 142 1.20 -5.95 13.80
CA GLY A 142 0.95 -4.92 12.79
C GLY A 142 2.24 -4.49 12.12
N VAL A 143 2.13 -3.80 10.99
CA VAL A 143 3.30 -3.30 10.26
C VAL A 143 3.05 -1.94 9.63
N VAL A 144 4.00 -1.04 9.80
CA VAL A 144 4.08 0.21 9.04
C VAL A 144 5.09 -0.02 7.94
N MET A 145 4.68 0.17 6.69
CA MET A 145 5.57 0.03 5.54
C MET A 145 5.67 1.34 4.80
N THR A 146 6.64 1.43 3.92
CA THR A 146 6.84 2.61 3.10
C THR A 146 7.28 2.24 1.69
N GLY A 147 6.86 3.03 0.72
CA GLY A 147 7.20 2.84 -0.68
C GLY A 147 7.00 4.11 -1.50
N LEU A 148 7.35 4.04 -2.79
CA LEU A 148 7.41 5.22 -3.65
C LEU A 148 6.07 5.58 -4.35
N HIS A 149 5.01 4.77 -4.22
CA HIS A 149 3.90 4.78 -5.20
C HIS A 149 2.46 4.55 -4.65
N PHE A 150 2.16 4.82 -3.38
CA PHE A 150 0.89 4.37 -2.77
C PHE A 150 -0.06 5.50 -2.38
N GLU A 151 0.03 6.67 -3.02
CA GLU A 151 -0.92 7.74 -2.72
C GLU A 151 -2.26 7.57 -3.44
N ASP A 152 -2.32 6.79 -4.51
CA ASP A 152 -3.46 6.78 -5.45
C ASP A 152 -4.35 5.53 -5.37
N TYR A 153 -3.92 4.49 -4.66
CA TYR A 153 -4.68 3.26 -4.41
C TYR A 153 -4.27 2.62 -3.09
N ALA A 154 -5.12 1.74 -2.55
CA ALA A 154 -4.92 1.08 -1.26
C ALA A 154 -4.99 -0.44 -1.40
N PHE A 155 -4.20 -1.15 -0.59
CA PHE A 155 -4.23 -2.60 -0.48
C PHE A 155 -4.86 -3.06 0.83
N SER A 156 -5.38 -4.28 0.82
CA SER A 156 -5.77 -5.02 2.03
C SER A 156 -4.65 -6.00 2.40
N PHE A 157 -4.42 -6.16 3.70
CA PHE A 157 -3.38 -7.04 4.25
C PHE A 157 -3.97 -7.99 5.29
N PRO A 158 -3.32 -9.14 5.57
CA PRO A 158 -3.80 -10.11 6.55
C PRO A 158 -3.58 -9.69 8.02
N LEU A 159 -3.03 -8.49 8.25
CA LEU A 159 -2.80 -7.88 9.55
C LEU A 159 -2.99 -6.35 9.44
N PRO A 160 -3.09 -5.59 10.55
CA PRO A 160 -3.13 -4.14 10.51
C PRO A 160 -1.90 -3.55 9.82
N VAL A 161 -2.11 -2.74 8.77
CA VAL A 161 -1.04 -2.10 8.00
C VAL A 161 -1.28 -0.62 7.79
N THR A 162 -0.22 0.17 7.83
CA THR A 162 -0.24 1.57 7.37
C THR A 162 0.90 1.77 6.38
N LEU A 163 0.59 2.12 5.12
CA LEU A 163 1.62 2.51 4.15
C LEU A 163 1.84 4.01 4.23
N ILE A 164 3.00 4.44 4.74
CA ILE A 164 3.36 5.85 4.81
C ILE A 164 4.18 6.28 3.59
N SER A 165 4.15 7.58 3.32
CA SER A 165 4.95 8.17 2.24
C SER A 165 6.44 8.16 2.59
N LYS A 166 7.30 8.04 1.59
CA LYS A 166 8.76 7.94 1.80
C LYS A 166 9.34 9.17 2.50
N GLN A 167 8.71 10.32 2.28
CA GLN A 167 9.06 11.62 2.85
C GLN A 167 8.86 11.64 4.37
N ASP A 168 7.88 10.89 4.88
CA ASP A 168 7.54 10.85 6.29
C ASP A 168 8.35 9.82 7.08
N ILE A 169 9.00 8.86 6.40
CA ILE A 169 9.87 7.88 7.07
C ILE A 169 10.95 8.59 7.89
N ALA A 170 11.60 9.62 7.34
CA ALA A 170 12.73 10.28 8.02
C ALA A 170 12.31 10.82 9.39
N LYS A 171 11.12 11.45 9.46
CA LYS A 171 10.52 11.94 10.70
C LYS A 171 10.11 10.80 11.63
N LEU A 172 9.59 9.69 11.08
CA LEU A 172 9.22 8.52 11.87
C LEU A 172 10.45 7.81 12.45
N LEU A 173 11.59 7.83 11.76
CA LEU A 173 12.83 7.24 12.26
C LEU A 173 13.42 8.03 13.44
N GLU A 174 13.18 9.34 13.53
CA GLU A 174 13.57 10.17 14.69
C GLU A 174 12.86 9.77 16.00
N TYR A 175 11.79 8.98 15.92
CA TYR A 175 11.07 8.47 17.10
C TYR A 175 11.80 7.33 17.83
N PHE A 176 12.69 6.60 17.15
CA PHE A 176 13.40 5.44 17.69
C PHE A 176 14.78 5.79 18.24
#